data_AF-A0A2R5L114-F1
#
_entry.id   AF-A0A2R5L114-F1
#
_cell.length_a   1.000
_cell.length_b   1.000
_cell.length_c   1.000
_cell.angle_alpha   90.00
_cell.angle_beta   90.00
_cell.angle_gamma   90.00
#
_symmetry.space_group_name_H-M   'P 1'
#
loop_
_entity.id
_entity.type
_entity.pdbx_description
1 polymer ?
#
loop_
_entity_poly.entity_id
_entity_poly.type
_entity_poly.pdbx_seq_one_letter_code
_entity_poly.pdbx_strand_id
1 'polypeptide(L)'
;GGRRCLDDLKVLVALRACEPESTNALPEVLPGDMSDLSLVGALADFYDRELVATIGWAKQVPGFSDIVLDDQMQLLQSTWGEILTLGLAFRSMSNGGNRLHFAADLTIDENSAREWHALELYNQVQAVVKRFEQISLQHDEFL
;
A
#
# COMPACT_ATOMS: atom_id res chain seq x y z
N GLY A 1 -18.62 22.75 17.42
CA GLY A 1 -17.37 23.13 16.72
C GLY A 1 -16.18 22.37 17.24
N GLY A 2 -15.70 22.66 18.46
CA GLY A 2 -14.35 22.28 18.91
C GLY A 2 -14.09 20.84 19.38
N ARG A 3 -15.09 19.98 19.66
CA ARG A 3 -14.82 18.57 20.04
C ARG A 3 -14.47 17.68 18.85
N ARG A 4 -15.25 17.75 17.76
CA ARG A 4 -15.00 16.95 16.54
C ARG A 4 -13.59 17.16 16.00
N CYS A 5 -13.16 18.41 15.85
CA CYS A 5 -11.81 18.74 15.39
C CYS A 5 -10.68 18.18 16.30
N LEU A 6 -10.91 18.07 17.61
CA LEU A 6 -9.93 17.56 18.57
C LEU A 6 -9.87 16.02 18.55
N ASP A 7 -10.98 15.37 18.24
CA ASP A 7 -11.05 13.93 18.06
C ASP A 7 -10.49 13.53 16.68
N ASP A 8 -10.76 14.31 15.62
CA ASP A 8 -10.17 14.16 14.28
C ASP A 8 -8.64 14.30 14.33
N LEU A 9 -8.11 15.27 15.09
CA LEU A 9 -6.66 15.42 15.28
C LEU A 9 -6.01 14.23 15.99
N LYS A 10 -6.71 13.65 16.98
CA LYS A 10 -6.21 12.47 17.71
C LYS A 10 -6.20 11.24 16.83
N VAL A 11 -7.20 11.09 15.97
CA VAL A 11 -7.28 10.01 14.99
C VAL A 11 -6.12 10.14 13.99
N LEU A 12 -5.90 11.33 13.41
CA LEU A 12 -4.77 11.56 12.50
C LEU A 12 -3.41 11.30 13.17
N VAL A 13 -3.22 11.72 14.42
CA VAL A 13 -1.99 11.44 15.18
C VAL A 13 -1.81 9.94 15.42
N ALA A 14 -2.89 9.21 15.73
CA ALA A 14 -2.84 7.77 15.89
C ALA A 14 -2.51 7.06 14.57
N LEU A 15 -3.11 7.49 13.46
CA LEU A 15 -2.87 6.90 12.14
C LEU A 15 -1.41 7.09 11.71
N ARG A 16 -0.86 8.31 11.84
CA ARG A 16 0.58 8.59 11.59
C ARG A 16 1.50 7.76 12.46
N ALA A 17 1.16 7.58 13.74
CA ALA A 17 2.00 6.83 14.69
C ALA A 17 2.08 5.33 14.38
N CYS A 18 1.12 4.82 13.62
CA CYS A 18 1.00 3.38 13.36
C CYS A 18 1.42 3.00 11.94
N GLU A 19 1.76 3.96 11.08
CA GLU A 19 2.06 3.70 9.66
C GLU A 19 3.08 2.57 9.50
N PRO A 20 2.81 1.61 8.60
CA PRO A 20 3.74 0.52 8.36
C PRO A 20 5.06 1.04 7.80
N GLU A 21 6.18 0.59 8.37
CA GLU A 21 7.51 0.91 7.85
C GLU A 21 7.66 0.36 6.42
N SER A 22 8.35 1.10 5.55
CA SER A 22 8.61 0.63 4.19
C SER A 22 9.55 -0.57 4.22
N THR A 23 9.06 -1.72 3.77
CA THR A 23 9.86 -2.95 3.66
C THR A 23 10.55 -3.07 2.30
N ASN A 24 11.69 -3.75 2.25
CA ASN A 24 12.34 -4.09 0.98
C ASN A 24 11.55 -5.19 0.28
N ALA A 25 11.31 -5.01 -1.03
CA ALA A 25 10.53 -5.96 -1.81
C ALA A 25 11.37 -7.14 -2.28
N LEU A 26 12.65 -6.94 -2.56
CA LEU A 26 13.52 -7.97 -3.12
C LEU A 26 14.28 -8.74 -2.02
N PRO A 27 14.56 -10.04 -2.23
CA PRO A 27 15.45 -10.79 -1.35
C PRO A 27 16.88 -10.23 -1.41
N GLU A 28 17.63 -10.32 -0.31
CA GLU A 28 19.01 -9.81 -0.20
C GLU A 28 19.97 -10.41 -1.25
N VAL A 29 19.67 -11.62 -1.73
CA VAL A 29 20.41 -12.29 -2.80
C VAL A 29 19.46 -12.48 -3.98
N LEU A 30 19.68 -11.71 -5.04
CA LEU A 30 19.02 -11.89 -6.31
C LEU A 30 19.74 -13.00 -7.10
N PRO A 31 19.09 -14.13 -7.42
CA PRO A 31 19.57 -15.04 -8.46
C PRO A 31 19.89 -14.25 -9.74
N GLY A 32 21.04 -14.53 -10.36
CA GLY A 32 21.51 -13.80 -11.55
C GLY A 32 20.55 -13.84 -12.76
N ASP A 33 19.61 -14.78 -12.77
CA ASP A 33 18.50 -14.88 -13.72
C ASP A 33 17.18 -14.94 -12.94
N MET A 34 16.58 -13.79 -12.63
CA MET A 34 15.22 -13.74 -12.10
C MET A 34 14.24 -14.08 -13.22
N SER A 35 13.67 -15.28 -13.20
CA SER A 35 12.56 -15.66 -14.08
C SER A 35 11.25 -15.00 -13.64
N ASP A 36 10.26 -14.87 -14.53
CA ASP A 36 8.94 -14.28 -14.21
C ASP A 36 8.30 -14.91 -12.96
N LEU A 37 8.45 -16.23 -12.80
CA LEU A 37 7.94 -16.97 -11.64
C LEU A 37 8.63 -16.57 -10.32
N SER A 38 9.93 -16.28 -10.37
CA SER A 38 10.70 -15.85 -9.19
C SER A 38 10.31 -14.46 -8.71
N LEU A 39 9.87 -13.60 -9.62
CA LEU A 39 9.40 -12.26 -9.27
C LEU A 39 7.98 -12.25 -8.74
N VAL A 40 7.07 -13.02 -9.34
CA VAL A 40 5.71 -13.18 -8.79
C VAL A 40 5.80 -13.72 -7.35
N GLY A 41 6.73 -14.65 -7.09
CA GLY A 41 7.06 -15.11 -5.74
C GLY A 41 7.56 -13.97 -4.84
N ALA A 42 8.54 -13.18 -5.29
CA ALA A 42 9.06 -12.04 -4.52
C ALA A 42 7.98 -10.97 -4.22
N LEU A 43 7.09 -10.69 -5.17
CA LEU A 43 5.96 -9.78 -4.98
C LEU A 43 4.91 -10.36 -4.01
N ALA A 44 4.64 -11.67 -4.07
CA ALA A 44 3.76 -12.34 -3.11
C ALA A 44 4.35 -12.27 -1.69
N ASP A 45 5.63 -12.59 -1.52
CA ASP A 45 6.33 -12.50 -0.24
C ASP A 45 6.41 -11.06 0.28
N PHE A 46 6.53 -10.07 -0.61
CA PHE A 46 6.43 -8.66 -0.27
C PHE A 46 5.02 -8.29 0.21
N TYR A 47 3.98 -8.66 -0.54
CA TYR A 47 2.60 -8.37 -0.16
C TYR A 47 2.16 -9.07 1.12
N ASP A 48 2.65 -10.28 1.41
CA ASP A 48 2.40 -10.96 2.68
C ASP A 48 2.98 -10.18 3.86
N ARG A 49 4.19 -9.61 3.71
CA ARG A 49 4.81 -8.77 4.73
C ARG A 49 4.07 -7.44 4.90
N GLU A 50 3.72 -6.77 3.82
CA GLU A 50 2.92 -5.53 3.85
C GLU A 50 1.54 -5.78 4.46
N LEU A 51 0.92 -6.95 4.20
CA LEU A 51 -0.36 -7.33 4.79
C LEU A 51 -0.26 -7.53 6.30
N VAL A 52 0.78 -8.23 6.78
CA VAL A 52 1.02 -8.38 8.22
C VAL A 52 1.21 -7.02 8.89
N ALA A 53 1.97 -6.12 8.27
CA ALA A 53 2.17 -4.76 8.78
C ALA A 53 0.84 -3.98 8.79
N THR A 54 0.04 -4.09 7.72
CA THR A 54 -1.29 -3.47 7.60
C THR A 54 -2.27 -3.97 8.68
N ILE A 55 -2.27 -5.27 8.98
CA ILE A 55 -3.09 -5.85 10.06
C ILE A 55 -2.60 -5.33 11.43
N GLY A 56 -1.29 -5.21 11.59
CA GLY A 56 -0.67 -4.61 12.78
C GLY A 56 -1.08 -3.15 12.98
N TRP A 57 -1.12 -2.36 11.91
CA TRP A 57 -1.64 -1.00 11.90
C TRP A 57 -3.13 -0.95 12.23
N ALA A 58 -3.96 -1.78 11.57
CA ALA A 58 -5.41 -1.77 11.73
C ALA A 58 -5.83 -1.99 13.19
N LYS A 59 -5.14 -2.87 13.91
CA LYS A 59 -5.38 -3.11 15.34
C LYS A 59 -5.15 -1.88 16.22
N GLN A 60 -4.29 -0.96 15.79
CA GLN A 60 -3.96 0.27 16.50
C GLN A 60 -4.88 1.44 16.12
N VAL A 61 -5.66 1.31 15.03
CA VAL A 61 -6.64 2.31 14.62
C VAL A 61 -7.71 2.47 15.72
N PRO A 62 -7.97 3.71 16.20
CA PRO A 62 -9.00 3.96 17.20
C PRO A 62 -10.37 3.39 16.79
N GLY A 63 -10.96 2.56 17.65
CA GLY A 63 -12.26 1.92 17.42
C GLY A 63 -12.23 0.59 16.68
N PHE A 64 -11.12 0.21 16.03
CA PHE A 64 -11.05 -1.08 15.31
C PHE A 64 -11.05 -2.27 16.28
N SER A 65 -10.31 -2.17 17.38
CA SER A 65 -10.25 -3.21 18.42
C SER A 65 -11.57 -3.40 19.19
N ASP A 66 -12.50 -2.44 19.08
CA ASP A 66 -13.83 -2.53 19.71
C ASP A 66 -14.83 -3.35 18.87
N ILE A 67 -14.49 -3.65 17.62
CA ILE A 67 -15.28 -4.50 16.71
C ILE A 67 -15.10 -5.97 17.13
N VAL A 68 -16.12 -6.81 16.95
CA VAL A 68 -15.99 -8.25 17.22
C VAL A 68 -15.00 -8.90 16.24
N LEU A 69 -14.25 -9.91 16.71
CA LEU A 69 -13.14 -10.49 15.95
C LEU A 69 -13.55 -10.99 14.56
N ASP A 70 -14.72 -11.61 14.43
CA ASP A 70 -15.21 -12.11 13.14
C ASP A 70 -15.42 -10.97 12.13
N ASP A 71 -15.96 -9.84 12.58
CA ASP A 71 -16.17 -8.65 11.75
C ASP A 71 -14.84 -7.97 11.42
N GLN A 72 -13.88 -7.91 12.36
CA GLN A 72 -12.51 -7.43 12.07
C GLN A 72 -11.86 -8.25 10.94
N MET A 73 -11.99 -9.58 11.02
CA MET A 73 -11.44 -10.49 10.02
C MET A 73 -12.12 -10.32 8.66
N GLN A 74 -13.45 -10.18 8.62
CA GLN A 74 -14.20 -9.94 7.38
C GLN A 74 -13.83 -8.60 6.74
N LEU A 75 -13.69 -7.54 7.53
CA LEU A 75 -13.26 -6.24 7.04
C LEU A 75 -11.87 -6.33 6.38
N LEU A 76 -10.89 -6.93 7.07
CA LEU A 76 -9.54 -7.09 6.53
C LEU A 76 -9.52 -7.98 5.28
N GLN A 77 -10.22 -9.12 5.28
CA GLN A 77 -10.26 -10.03 4.13
C GLN A 77 -10.90 -9.41 2.88
N SER A 78 -11.85 -8.49 3.06
CA SER A 78 -12.51 -7.81 1.95
C SER A 78 -11.76 -6.57 1.46
N THR A 79 -10.94 -5.92 2.30
CA THR A 79 -10.34 -4.60 1.99
C THR A 79 -8.82 -4.61 1.85
N TRP A 80 -8.11 -5.69 2.23
CA TRP A 80 -6.65 -5.71 2.23
C TRP A 80 -6.02 -5.34 0.88
N GLY A 81 -6.56 -5.86 -0.23
CA GLY A 81 -6.07 -5.55 -1.57
C GLY A 81 -6.27 -4.07 -1.95
N GLU A 82 -7.37 -3.47 -1.51
CA GLU A 82 -7.64 -2.04 -1.71
C GLU A 82 -6.66 -1.19 -0.90
N ILE A 83 -6.44 -1.52 0.38
CA ILE A 83 -5.52 -0.80 1.25
C ILE A 83 -4.10 -0.81 0.67
N LEU A 84 -3.61 -1.98 0.25
CA LEU A 84 -2.28 -2.12 -0.35
C LEU A 84 -2.17 -1.37 -1.69
N THR A 85 -3.24 -1.38 -2.50
CA THR A 85 -3.28 -0.65 -3.77
C THR A 85 -3.27 0.85 -3.56
N LEU A 86 -4.04 1.37 -2.60
CA LEU A 86 -4.07 2.79 -2.25
C LEU A 86 -2.72 3.24 -1.70
N GLY A 87 -2.09 2.43 -0.83
CA GLY A 87 -0.74 2.69 -0.32
C GLY A 87 0.31 2.73 -1.42
N LEU A 88 0.29 1.76 -2.34
CA LEU A 88 1.17 1.75 -3.52
C LEU A 88 0.95 2.99 -4.40
N ALA A 89 -0.31 3.35 -4.64
CA ALA A 89 -0.64 4.50 -5.46
C ALA A 89 -0.15 5.81 -4.82
N PHE A 90 -0.39 6.00 -3.52
CA PHE A 90 0.08 7.16 -2.77
C PHE A 90 1.61 7.30 -2.82
N ARG A 91 2.33 6.20 -2.56
CA ARG A 91 3.80 6.16 -2.62
C ARG A 91 4.37 6.48 -4.01
N SER A 92 3.57 6.30 -5.05
CA SER A 92 3.98 6.48 -6.45
C SER A 92 3.72 7.88 -7.02
N MET A 93 3.00 8.76 -6.29
CA MET A 93 2.62 10.10 -6.75
C MET A 93 3.80 11.04 -7.04
N SER A 94 4.97 10.85 -6.43
CA SER A 94 6.07 11.83 -6.51
C SER A 94 6.95 11.71 -7.77
N ASN A 95 6.71 10.72 -8.64
CA ASN A 95 7.69 10.31 -9.66
C ASN A 95 7.17 10.42 -11.11
N GLY A 96 6.26 11.36 -11.35
CA GLY A 96 5.82 11.72 -12.71
C GLY A 96 4.85 10.72 -13.34
N GLY A 97 4.05 10.01 -12.53
CA GLY A 97 2.88 9.24 -12.95
C GLY A 97 3.10 8.06 -13.91
N ASN A 98 4.36 7.63 -14.11
CA ASN A 98 4.71 6.60 -15.09
C ASN A 98 5.51 5.43 -14.50
N ARG A 99 5.61 5.33 -13.17
CA ARG A 99 6.23 4.22 -12.45
C ARG A 99 5.48 3.90 -11.16
N LEU A 100 5.49 2.64 -10.76
CA LEU A 100 4.92 2.18 -9.49
C LEU A 100 6.06 1.86 -8.52
N HIS A 101 6.02 2.48 -7.34
CA HIS A 101 7.05 2.38 -6.31
C HIS A 101 6.59 1.43 -5.21
N PHE A 102 6.92 0.15 -5.37
CA PHE A 102 6.57 -0.89 -4.42
C PHE A 102 7.36 -0.72 -3.13
N ALA A 103 8.68 -0.58 -3.27
CA ALA A 103 9.64 -0.41 -2.19
C ALA A 103 10.83 0.45 -2.67
N ALA A 104 11.77 0.75 -1.77
CA ALA A 104 12.98 1.51 -2.11
C ALA A 104 13.84 0.80 -3.17
N ASP A 105 13.83 -0.52 -3.17
CA ASP A 105 14.59 -1.41 -4.05
C ASP A 105 13.79 -1.94 -5.25
N LEU A 106 12.48 -1.65 -5.33
CA LEU A 106 11.63 -2.14 -6.41
C LEU A 106 10.72 -1.04 -6.96
N THR A 107 11.00 -0.68 -8.22
CA THR A 107 10.16 0.21 -9.02
C THR A 107 9.81 -0.49 -10.33
N ILE A 108 8.53 -0.50 -10.68
CA ILE A 108 8.02 -1.13 -11.90
C ILE A 108 7.59 -0.03 -12.87
N ASP A 109 8.07 -0.09 -14.11
CA ASP A 109 7.57 0.73 -15.21
C ASP A 109 6.69 -0.10 -16.17
N GLU A 110 6.09 0.57 -17.16
CA GLU A 110 5.18 -0.08 -18.10
C GLU A 110 5.85 -1.20 -18.91
N ASN A 111 7.14 -1.07 -19.21
CA ASN A 111 7.88 -2.08 -19.96
C ASN A 111 8.08 -3.34 -19.12
N SER A 112 8.54 -3.18 -17.87
CA SER A 112 8.69 -4.27 -16.91
C SER A 112 7.34 -4.96 -16.66
N ALA A 113 6.27 -4.18 -16.50
CA ALA A 113 4.93 -4.74 -16.33
C ALA A 113 4.44 -5.52 -17.56
N ARG A 114 4.84 -5.12 -18.78
CA ARG A 114 4.52 -5.86 -20.01
C ARG A 114 5.30 -7.17 -20.11
N GLU A 115 6.58 -7.14 -19.76
CA GLU A 115 7.43 -8.34 -19.71
C GLU A 115 6.87 -9.38 -18.73
N TRP A 116 6.37 -8.92 -17.58
CA TRP A 116 5.82 -9.80 -16.54
C TRP A 116 4.33 -10.13 -16.71
N HIS A 117 3.73 -9.80 -17.86
CA HIS A 117 2.31 -10.01 -18.12
C HIS A 117 1.36 -9.36 -17.08
N ALA A 118 1.81 -8.31 -16.41
CA ALA A 118 1.09 -7.57 -15.36
C ALA A 118 0.59 -6.19 -15.82
N LEU A 119 0.57 -5.94 -17.13
CA LEU A 119 0.24 -4.63 -17.70
C LEU A 119 -1.16 -4.13 -17.33
N GLU A 120 -2.15 -5.03 -17.22
CA GLU A 120 -3.50 -4.64 -16.81
C GLU A 120 -3.53 -4.11 -15.37
N LEU A 121 -2.92 -4.85 -14.43
CA LEU A 121 -2.80 -4.43 -13.04
C LEU A 121 -2.02 -3.11 -12.93
N TYR A 122 -0.90 -3.00 -13.64
CA TYR A 122 -0.11 -1.78 -13.71
C TYR A 122 -0.97 -0.57 -14.13
N ASN A 123 -1.76 -0.72 -15.19
CA ASN A 123 -2.63 0.35 -15.69
C ASN A 123 -3.74 0.73 -14.71
N GLN A 124 -4.31 -0.25 -14.00
CA GLN A 124 -5.33 0.01 -12.98
C GLN A 124 -4.75 0.83 -11.81
N VAL A 125 -3.58 0.46 -11.29
CA VAL A 125 -2.91 1.22 -10.21
C VAL A 125 -2.50 2.61 -10.71
N GLN A 126 -1.96 2.71 -11.92
CA GLN A 126 -1.60 4.01 -12.52
C GLN A 126 -2.81 4.95 -12.68
N ALA A 127 -4.00 4.42 -12.95
CA ALA A 127 -5.20 5.23 -12.99
C ALA A 127 -5.54 5.84 -11.61
N VAL A 128 -5.26 5.12 -10.52
CA VAL A 128 -5.42 5.64 -9.15
C VAL A 128 -4.37 6.69 -8.84
N VAL A 129 -3.09 6.44 -9.16
CA VAL A 129 -1.98 7.42 -9.01
C VAL A 129 -2.34 8.74 -9.66
N LYS A 130 -2.77 8.71 -10.93
CA LYS A 130 -3.17 9.90 -11.69
C LYS A 130 -4.32 10.65 -11.03
N ARG A 131 -5.29 9.94 -10.43
CA ARG A 131 -6.39 10.58 -9.70
C ARG A 131 -5.88 11.26 -8.44
N PHE A 132 -5.00 10.62 -7.69
CA PHE A 132 -4.41 11.23 -6.49
C PHE A 132 -3.58 12.48 -6.83
N GLU A 133 -2.80 12.44 -7.89
CA GLU A 133 -2.06 13.60 -8.40
C GLU A 133 -3.01 14.73 -8.83
N GLN A 134 -4.08 14.40 -9.55
CA GLN A 134 -5.10 15.38 -10.00
C GLN A 134 -5.77 16.12 -8.85
N ILE A 135 -6.07 15.42 -7.75
CA ILE A 135 -6.68 16.05 -6.57
C ILE A 135 -5.64 16.65 -5.62
N SER A 136 -4.34 16.52 -5.93
CA SER A 136 -3.24 16.94 -5.04
C SER A 136 -3.41 16.36 -3.63
N LEU A 137 -3.68 15.05 -3.55
CA LEU A 137 -3.95 14.35 -2.29
C LEU A 137 -2.80 14.58 -1.30
N GLN A 138 -3.14 15.08 -0.10
CA GLN A 138 -2.17 15.27 0.97
C GLN A 138 -2.04 14.00 1.81
N HIS A 139 -0.90 13.84 2.50
CA HIS A 139 -0.67 12.69 3.39
C HIS A 139 -1.73 12.59 4.50
N ASP A 140 -2.15 13.72 5.06
CA ASP A 140 -3.20 13.76 6.09
C ASP A 140 -4.60 13.41 5.57
N GLU A 141 -4.82 13.51 4.25
CA GLU A 141 -6.09 13.10 3.63
C GLU A 141 -6.05 11.63 3.20
N PHE A 142 -4.86 11.06 3.03
CA PHE A 142 -4.65 9.67 2.70
C PHE A 142 -4.82 8.75 3.92
N LEU A 143 -4.40 9.21 5.10
CA LEU A 143 -4.52 8.50 6.38
C LEU A 143 -5.95 8.52 6.92
#